data_AF-A0A3F2RL38-F1
#
_entry.id   AF-A0A3F2RL38-F1
#
_cell.length_a   1.000
_cell.length_b   1.000
_cell.length_c   1.000
_cell.angle_alpha   90.00
_cell.angle_beta   90.00
_cell.angle_gamma   90.00
#
_symmetry.space_group_name_H-M   'P 1'
#
loop_
_entity.id
_entity.type
_entity.pdbx_description
1 polymer ?
#
loop_
_entity_poly.entity_id
_entity_poly.type
_entity_poly.pdbx_seq_one_letter_code
_entity_poly.pdbx_strand_id
1 'polypeptide(L)'
;MVKTLELLVLGGLLGAPCAVILSKCAAAPSLFALHPATNALAFLLCFPAGLYVMLERKCIADFKTRVLLSKFHMFFQVAAMLLLSTGGAAAYMTKDAYGKVHFTTTHSWVAGGTATLASLNMLGGLATTFAGKKTSWQWKNPGHRIGGTLAFLGGGYSVVLGVYSGGWGTAQLGDDLQFKVASSVATAYALLFLKLVTTSAVATTAAVKKTK
;
A
#
# COMPACT_ATOMS: atom_id res chain seq x y z
N MET A 1 12.95 -22.11 0.66
CA MET A 1 13.93 -21.33 -0.14
C MET A 1 13.25 -20.26 -0.99
N VAL A 2 12.34 -20.59 -1.91
CA VAL A 2 11.66 -19.61 -2.79
C VAL A 2 10.93 -18.50 -2.04
N LYS A 3 10.14 -18.81 -0.99
CA LYS A 3 9.43 -17.79 -0.19
C LYS A 3 10.35 -16.83 0.54
N THR A 4 11.48 -17.32 1.03
CA THR A 4 12.48 -16.51 1.74
C THR A 4 13.15 -15.54 0.77
N LEU A 5 13.54 -16.02 -0.41
CA LEU A 5 14.10 -15.17 -1.46
C LEU A 5 13.10 -14.12 -1.93
N GLU A 6 11.83 -14.51 -2.12
CA GLU A 6 10.77 -13.58 -2.53
C GLU A 6 10.57 -12.45 -1.50
N LEU A 7 10.50 -12.80 -0.22
CA LEU A 7 10.42 -11.81 0.86
C LEU A 7 11.64 -10.90 0.93
N LEU A 8 12.84 -11.44 0.70
CA LEU A 8 14.07 -10.64 0.67
C LEU A 8 14.07 -9.67 -0.51
N VAL A 9 13.65 -10.11 -1.70
CA VAL A 9 13.59 -9.27 -2.90
C VAL A 9 12.53 -8.18 -2.75
N LEU A 10 11.30 -8.54 -2.38
CA LEU A 10 10.23 -7.56 -2.15
C LEU A 10 10.57 -6.63 -0.98
N GLY A 11 11.12 -7.17 0.10
CA GLY A 11 11.57 -6.41 1.25
C GLY A 11 12.67 -5.41 0.91
N GLY A 12 13.63 -5.79 0.06
CA GLY A 12 14.66 -4.88 -0.44
C GLY A 12 14.08 -3.79 -1.35
N LEU A 13 13.30 -4.19 -2.36
CA LEU A 13 12.74 -3.27 -3.35
C LEU A 13 11.73 -2.26 -2.76
N LEU A 14 11.09 -2.58 -1.64
CA LEU A 14 10.19 -1.69 -0.91
C LEU A 14 10.87 -0.97 0.25
N GLY A 15 11.72 -1.68 0.99
CA GLY A 15 12.41 -1.18 2.17
C GLY A 15 13.49 -0.17 1.86
N ALA A 16 14.29 -0.38 0.80
CA ALA A 16 15.33 0.56 0.39
C ALA A 16 14.77 1.95 0.01
N PRO A 17 13.78 2.08 -0.90
CA PRO A 17 13.20 3.41 -1.18
C PRO A 17 12.51 4.02 0.04
N CYS A 18 11.88 3.21 0.90
CA CYS A 18 11.31 3.70 2.15
C CYS A 18 12.37 4.32 3.06
N ALA A 19 13.48 3.60 3.29
CA ALA A 19 14.60 4.07 4.11
C ALA A 19 15.24 5.35 3.52
N VAL A 20 15.41 5.41 2.20
CA VAL A 20 15.92 6.61 1.51
C VAL A 20 15.01 7.81 1.77
N ILE A 21 13.69 7.68 1.56
CA ILE A 21 12.74 8.77 1.79
C ILE A 21 12.78 9.21 3.27
N LEU A 22 12.73 8.27 4.20
CA LEU A 22 12.79 8.55 5.63
C LEU A 22 14.08 9.27 6.03
N SER A 23 15.22 8.84 5.49
CA SER A 23 16.51 9.48 5.77
C SER A 23 16.53 10.94 5.35
N LYS A 24 15.95 11.27 4.19
CA LYS A 24 15.84 12.66 3.70
C LYS A 24 14.86 13.48 4.54
N CYS A 25 13.75 12.88 4.97
CA CYS A 25 12.80 13.54 5.86
C CYS A 25 13.43 13.85 7.23
N ALA A 26 14.24 12.93 7.75
CA ALA A 26 14.95 13.11 9.02
C ALA A 26 16.07 14.16 8.91
N ALA A 27 16.77 14.21 7.78
CA ALA A 27 17.83 15.20 7.53
C ALA A 27 17.29 16.62 7.31
N ALA A 28 16.07 16.76 6.80
CA ALA A 28 15.40 18.04 6.56
C ALA A 28 14.00 18.06 7.21
N PRO A 29 13.93 18.08 8.56
CA PRO A 29 12.67 17.95 9.28
C PRO A 29 11.78 19.18 9.06
N SER A 30 10.51 18.92 8.79
CA SER A 30 9.46 19.93 8.70
C SER A 30 8.10 19.26 8.87
N LEU A 31 7.04 20.05 9.09
CA LEU A 31 5.68 19.52 9.06
C LEU A 31 5.41 18.80 7.73
N PHE A 32 5.84 19.39 6.61
CA PHE A 32 5.69 18.76 5.30
C PHE A 32 6.49 17.46 5.17
N ALA A 33 7.67 17.33 5.79
CA ALA A 33 8.48 16.11 5.72
C ALA A 33 7.75 14.88 6.32
N LEU A 34 6.75 15.09 7.21
CA LEU A 34 5.88 14.01 7.65
C LEU A 34 5.07 13.41 6.50
N HIS A 35 4.70 14.19 5.49
CA HIS A 35 3.92 13.71 4.34
C HIS A 35 4.63 12.59 3.55
N PRO A 36 5.82 12.80 2.95
CA PRO A 36 6.52 11.72 2.27
C PRO A 36 6.97 10.61 3.23
N ALA A 37 7.33 10.94 4.49
CA ALA A 37 7.74 9.93 5.47
C ALA A 37 6.62 8.93 5.80
N THR A 38 5.44 9.40 6.21
CA THR A 38 4.35 8.51 6.60
C THR A 38 3.74 7.83 5.38
N ASN A 39 3.69 8.49 4.21
CA ASN A 39 3.23 7.85 2.98
C ASN A 39 4.19 6.77 2.47
N ALA A 40 5.51 6.94 2.66
CA ALA A 40 6.48 5.89 2.37
C ALA A 40 6.25 4.67 3.27
N LEU A 41 6.03 4.86 4.57
CA LEU A 41 5.69 3.76 5.47
C LEU A 41 4.35 3.10 5.09
N ALA A 42 3.33 3.90 4.79
CA ALA A 42 2.00 3.41 4.44
C ALA A 42 2.01 2.58 3.15
N PHE A 43 2.57 3.12 2.06
CA PHE A 43 2.49 2.50 0.75
C PHE A 43 3.67 1.59 0.42
N LEU A 44 4.85 1.77 1.00
CA LEU A 44 5.98 0.87 0.72
C LEU A 44 6.03 -0.30 1.70
N LEU A 45 5.56 -0.14 2.94
CA LEU A 45 5.62 -1.23 3.93
C LEU A 45 4.25 -1.80 4.25
N CYS A 46 3.34 -0.98 4.81
CA CYS A 46 2.10 -1.49 5.39
C CYS A 46 1.12 -2.05 4.33
N PHE A 47 0.79 -1.30 3.28
CA PHE A 47 -0.10 -1.77 2.21
C PHE A 47 0.40 -3.05 1.53
N PRO A 48 1.67 -3.11 1.05
CA PRO A 48 2.22 -4.30 0.44
C PRO A 48 2.29 -5.49 1.40
N ALA A 49 2.68 -5.28 2.67
CA ALA A 49 2.69 -6.36 3.67
C ALA A 49 1.28 -6.92 3.90
N GLY A 50 0.28 -6.05 4.04
CA GLY A 50 -1.12 -6.45 4.17
C GLY A 50 -1.61 -7.25 2.96
N LEU A 51 -1.21 -6.89 1.75
CA LEU A 51 -1.54 -7.64 0.54
C LEU A 51 -0.81 -8.99 0.49
N TYR A 52 0.49 -9.00 0.77
CA TYR A 52 1.33 -10.20 0.77
C TYR A 52 0.79 -11.27 1.73
N VAL A 53 0.42 -10.87 2.95
CA VAL A 53 -0.20 -11.75 3.96
C VAL A 53 -1.46 -12.43 3.41
N MET A 54 -2.28 -11.72 2.64
CA MET A 54 -3.49 -12.30 2.02
C MET A 54 -3.19 -13.23 0.86
N LEU A 55 -2.08 -13.03 0.15
CA LEU A 55 -1.59 -13.95 -0.88
C LEU A 55 -1.09 -15.24 -0.23
N GLU A 56 -0.30 -15.16 0.84
CA GLU A 56 0.14 -16.34 1.59
C GLU A 56 -1.04 -17.12 2.17
N ARG A 57 -2.06 -16.41 2.69
CA ARG A 57 -3.28 -17.02 3.20
C ARG A 57 -3.98 -17.93 2.18
N LYS A 58 -3.85 -17.68 0.87
CA LYS A 58 -4.45 -18.54 -0.17
C LYS A 58 -3.80 -19.93 -0.24
N CYS A 59 -2.55 -20.05 0.22
CA CYS A 59 -1.77 -21.29 0.20
C CYS A 59 -1.85 -22.08 1.52
N ILE A 60 -2.59 -21.57 2.52
CA ILE A 60 -2.73 -22.20 3.83
C ILE A 60 -4.12 -22.83 3.96
N ALA A 61 -4.18 -24.09 4.38
CA ALA A 61 -5.44 -24.79 4.67
C ALA A 61 -5.93 -24.56 6.11
N ASP A 62 -5.02 -24.51 7.07
CA ASP A 62 -5.34 -24.41 8.50
C ASP A 62 -6.19 -23.17 8.84
N PHE A 63 -7.32 -23.39 9.51
CA PHE A 63 -8.28 -22.34 9.81
C PHE A 63 -7.70 -21.28 10.74
N LYS A 64 -7.00 -21.69 11.81
CA LYS A 64 -6.48 -20.75 12.83
C LYS A 64 -5.45 -19.81 12.21
N THR A 65 -4.52 -20.36 11.43
CA THR A 65 -3.50 -19.60 10.70
C THR A 65 -4.14 -18.66 9.69
N ARG A 66 -5.17 -19.11 8.94
CA ARG A 66 -5.88 -18.22 8.00
C ARG A 66 -6.58 -17.05 8.69
N VAL A 67 -7.12 -17.25 9.89
CA VAL A 67 -7.69 -16.17 10.70
C VAL A 67 -6.59 -15.22 11.19
N LEU A 68 -5.46 -15.74 11.65
CA LEU A 68 -4.31 -14.94 12.06
C LEU A 68 -3.81 -14.04 10.91
N LEU A 69 -3.67 -14.59 9.71
CA LEU A 69 -3.28 -13.83 8.52
C LEU A 69 -4.33 -12.76 8.16
N SER A 70 -5.64 -13.05 8.27
CA SER A 70 -6.67 -12.02 8.10
C SER A 70 -6.53 -10.88 9.13
N LYS A 71 -6.17 -11.19 10.38
CA LYS A 71 -5.92 -10.17 11.42
C LYS A 71 -4.69 -9.33 11.12
N PHE A 72 -3.59 -9.95 10.67
CA PHE A 72 -2.40 -9.22 10.23
C PHE A 72 -2.70 -8.32 9.03
N HIS A 73 -3.49 -8.79 8.06
CA HIS A 73 -3.96 -7.95 6.96
C HIS A 73 -4.68 -6.71 7.50
N MET A 74 -5.67 -6.89 8.37
CA MET A 74 -6.39 -5.76 8.98
C MET A 74 -5.45 -4.82 9.73
N PHE A 75 -4.54 -5.35 10.55
CA PHE A 75 -3.55 -4.54 11.28
C PHE A 75 -2.73 -3.66 10.34
N PHE A 76 -2.15 -4.24 9.29
CA PHE A 76 -1.35 -3.48 8.33
C PHE A 76 -2.18 -2.44 7.57
N GLN A 77 -3.41 -2.75 7.17
CA GLN A 77 -4.26 -1.79 6.47
C GLN A 77 -4.71 -0.63 7.37
N VAL A 78 -5.04 -0.90 8.63
CA VAL A 78 -5.36 0.16 9.60
C VAL A 78 -4.14 1.04 9.87
N ALA A 79 -2.97 0.44 10.09
CA ALA A 79 -1.72 1.19 10.27
C ALA A 79 -1.40 2.06 9.04
N ALA A 80 -1.56 1.51 7.83
CA ALA A 80 -1.38 2.27 6.60
C ALA A 80 -2.34 3.46 6.51
N MET A 81 -3.61 3.28 6.87
CA MET A 81 -4.60 4.35 6.83
C MET A 81 -4.32 5.45 7.85
N LEU A 82 -3.86 5.11 9.05
CA LEU A 82 -3.42 6.12 10.03
C LEU A 82 -2.24 6.95 9.50
N LEU A 83 -1.23 6.28 8.95
CA LEU A 83 -0.06 6.93 8.34
C LEU A 83 -0.44 7.81 7.14
N LEU A 84 -1.35 7.33 6.29
CA LEU A 84 -1.88 8.07 5.15
C LEU A 84 -2.64 9.32 5.61
N SER A 85 -3.48 9.21 6.64
CA SER A 85 -4.19 10.34 7.22
C SER A 85 -3.23 11.38 7.82
N THR A 86 -2.20 10.94 8.56
CA THR A 86 -1.16 11.85 9.09
C THR A 86 -0.43 12.56 7.96
N GLY A 87 -0.06 11.83 6.90
CA GLY A 87 0.65 12.42 5.76
C GLY A 87 -0.23 13.40 4.99
N GLY A 88 -1.50 13.08 4.79
CA GLY A 88 -2.49 13.96 4.18
C GLY A 88 -2.70 15.24 5.00
N ALA A 89 -2.87 15.12 6.31
CA ALA A 89 -3.02 16.26 7.22
C ALA A 89 -1.78 17.16 7.21
N ALA A 90 -0.58 16.58 7.27
CA ALA A 90 0.67 17.32 7.19
C ALA A 90 0.80 18.14 5.88
N ALA A 91 0.46 17.54 4.74
CA ALA A 91 0.45 18.25 3.46
C ALA A 91 -0.62 19.34 3.40
N TYR A 92 -1.81 19.07 3.94
CA TYR A 92 -2.90 20.06 4.00
C TYR A 92 -2.49 21.27 4.84
N MET A 93 -2.08 21.04 6.09
CA MET A 93 -1.71 22.09 7.04
C MET A 93 -0.51 22.91 6.55
N THR A 94 0.47 22.25 5.91
CA THR A 94 1.59 22.97 5.29
C THR A 94 1.08 23.90 4.19
N LYS A 95 0.21 23.43 3.29
CA LYS A 95 -0.31 24.26 2.20
C LYS A 95 -1.08 25.46 2.73
N ASP A 96 -1.94 25.23 3.72
CA ASP A 96 -2.72 26.28 4.37
C ASP A 96 -1.81 27.35 5.01
N ALA A 97 -0.81 26.92 5.79
CA ALA A 97 0.16 27.81 6.44
C ALA A 97 0.96 28.68 5.46
N TYR A 98 1.16 28.22 4.22
CA TYR A 98 1.88 28.97 3.18
C TYR A 98 0.95 29.57 2.11
N GLY A 99 -0.37 29.57 2.31
CA GLY A 99 -1.34 30.12 1.35
C GLY A 99 -1.33 29.44 -0.03
N LYS A 100 -0.96 28.15 -0.09
CA LYS A 100 -0.86 27.39 -1.35
C LYS A 100 -2.18 26.69 -1.69
N VAL A 101 -2.55 26.72 -2.96
CA VAL A 101 -3.77 26.05 -3.45
C VAL A 101 -3.65 24.51 -3.33
N HIS A 102 -4.75 23.88 -2.93
CA HIS A 102 -4.85 22.42 -2.78
C HIS A 102 -5.22 21.75 -4.11
N PHE A 103 -4.90 20.45 -4.24
CA PHE A 103 -5.29 19.63 -5.39
C PHE A 103 -4.96 20.19 -6.78
N THR A 104 -3.78 20.81 -6.94
CA THR A 104 -3.35 21.41 -8.21
C THR A 104 -2.45 20.51 -9.06
N THR A 105 -2.03 19.35 -8.56
CA THR A 105 -1.10 18.46 -9.27
C THR A 105 -1.71 17.09 -9.55
N THR A 106 -1.22 16.40 -10.58
CA THR A 106 -1.61 15.02 -10.89
C THR A 106 -1.41 14.10 -9.69
N HIS A 107 -0.29 14.23 -8.97
CA HIS A 107 -0.05 13.48 -7.75
C HIS A 107 -1.17 13.68 -6.73
N SER A 108 -1.58 14.92 -6.47
CA SER A 108 -2.63 15.20 -5.47
C SER A 108 -4.01 14.66 -5.85
N TRP A 109 -4.37 14.67 -7.13
CA TRP A 109 -5.61 14.05 -7.61
C TRP A 109 -5.59 12.52 -7.50
N VAL A 110 -4.51 11.89 -7.96
CA VAL A 110 -4.33 10.43 -7.86
C VAL A 110 -4.29 10.00 -6.40
N ALA A 111 -3.57 10.74 -5.55
CA ALA A 111 -3.50 10.47 -4.10
C ALA A 111 -4.89 10.59 -3.45
N GLY A 112 -5.65 11.64 -3.75
CA GLY A 112 -6.99 11.84 -3.21
C GLY A 112 -7.96 10.74 -3.63
N GLY A 113 -7.97 10.37 -4.91
CA GLY A 113 -8.78 9.26 -5.41
C GLY A 113 -8.40 7.91 -4.79
N THR A 114 -7.10 7.64 -4.69
CA THR A 114 -6.57 6.43 -4.06
C THR A 114 -6.93 6.36 -2.57
N ALA A 115 -6.75 7.47 -1.84
CA ALA A 115 -7.08 7.54 -0.42
C ALA A 115 -8.59 7.35 -0.17
N THR A 116 -9.43 7.91 -1.04
CA THR A 116 -10.88 7.71 -0.98
C THR A 116 -11.25 6.25 -1.19
N LEU A 117 -10.72 5.64 -2.26
CA LEU A 117 -10.96 4.23 -2.56
C LEU A 117 -10.46 3.31 -1.43
N ALA A 118 -9.25 3.55 -0.93
CA ALA A 118 -8.66 2.82 0.20
C ALA A 118 -9.54 2.92 1.45
N SER A 119 -10.02 4.11 1.77
CA SER A 119 -10.88 4.36 2.94
C SER A 119 -12.20 3.61 2.82
N LEU A 120 -12.90 3.72 1.69
CA LEU A 120 -14.14 3.00 1.44
C LEU A 120 -13.92 1.48 1.48
N ASN A 121 -12.82 1.00 0.91
CA ASN A 121 -12.48 -0.42 0.91
C ASN A 121 -12.18 -0.96 2.32
N MET A 122 -11.49 -0.17 3.15
CA MET A 122 -11.24 -0.49 4.56
C MET A 122 -12.54 -0.51 5.37
N LEU A 123 -13.36 0.54 5.26
CA LEU A 123 -14.65 0.62 5.97
C LEU A 123 -15.57 -0.53 5.59
N GLY A 124 -15.68 -0.86 4.30
CA GLY A 124 -16.44 -2.01 3.82
C GLY A 124 -15.88 -3.34 4.37
N GLY A 125 -14.56 -3.47 4.45
CA GLY A 125 -13.91 -4.64 5.05
C GLY A 125 -14.17 -4.79 6.55
N LEU A 126 -14.10 -3.69 7.30
CA LEU A 126 -14.41 -3.64 8.73
C LEU A 126 -15.89 -3.96 8.99
N ALA A 127 -16.80 -3.33 8.25
CA ALA A 127 -18.23 -3.60 8.33
C ALA A 127 -18.53 -5.08 8.04
N THR A 128 -17.96 -5.65 6.98
CA THR A 128 -18.14 -7.07 6.64
C THR A 128 -17.59 -8.01 7.73
N THR A 129 -16.54 -7.58 8.43
CA THR A 129 -15.91 -8.37 9.50
C THR A 129 -16.68 -8.30 10.82
N PHE A 130 -17.23 -7.14 11.18
CA PHE A 130 -17.74 -6.86 12.53
C PHE A 130 -19.22 -6.50 12.64
N ALA A 131 -19.93 -6.16 11.56
CA ALA A 131 -21.32 -5.67 11.65
C ALA A 131 -22.35 -6.77 11.99
N GLY A 132 -21.98 -8.05 11.86
CA GLY A 132 -22.84 -9.18 12.22
C GLY A 132 -22.79 -9.51 13.71
N LYS A 133 -23.73 -10.36 14.16
CA LYS A 133 -23.76 -10.88 15.55
C LYS A 133 -22.49 -11.64 15.97
N LYS A 134 -21.72 -12.13 15.00
CA LYS A 134 -20.45 -12.83 15.21
C LYS A 134 -19.40 -12.27 14.26
N THR A 135 -18.17 -12.12 14.73
CA THR A 135 -17.04 -11.68 13.90
C THR A 135 -16.74 -12.69 12.80
N SER A 136 -16.63 -12.22 11.56
CA SER A 136 -16.31 -13.04 10.40
C SER A 136 -14.94 -12.69 9.84
N TRP A 137 -13.95 -13.56 10.03
CA TRP A 137 -12.57 -13.35 9.54
C TRP A 137 -12.30 -13.97 8.17
N GLN A 138 -13.26 -14.70 7.59
CA GLN A 138 -13.07 -15.55 6.42
C GLN A 138 -14.13 -15.32 5.32
N TRP A 139 -14.50 -14.07 5.05
CA TRP A 139 -15.44 -13.75 3.99
C TRP A 139 -14.76 -13.64 2.61
N LYS A 140 -15.59 -13.71 1.56
CA LYS A 140 -15.18 -13.53 0.17
C LYS A 140 -16.06 -12.45 -0.46
N ASN A 141 -15.49 -11.29 -0.73
CA ASN A 141 -16.18 -10.20 -1.42
C ASN A 141 -15.34 -9.77 -2.63
N PRO A 142 -15.83 -9.96 -3.87
CA PRO A 142 -15.11 -9.54 -5.08
C PRO A 142 -14.85 -8.02 -5.13
N GLY A 143 -15.83 -7.21 -4.71
CA GLY A 143 -15.71 -5.76 -4.66
C GLY A 143 -14.55 -5.30 -3.77
N HIS A 144 -14.43 -5.85 -2.56
CA HIS A 144 -13.31 -5.53 -1.66
C HIS A 144 -11.95 -5.94 -2.25
N ARG A 145 -11.89 -7.05 -2.98
CA ARG A 145 -10.64 -7.50 -3.62
C ARG A 145 -10.24 -6.57 -4.77
N ILE A 146 -11.21 -6.20 -5.61
CA ILE A 146 -10.98 -5.28 -6.74
C ILE A 146 -10.60 -3.90 -6.20
N GLY A 147 -11.40 -3.35 -5.27
CA GLY A 147 -11.14 -2.06 -4.63
C GLY A 147 -9.78 -2.02 -3.95
N GLY A 148 -9.43 -3.05 -3.17
CA GLY A 148 -8.12 -3.16 -2.53
C GLY A 148 -6.96 -3.27 -3.52
N THR A 149 -7.14 -3.97 -4.65
CA THR A 149 -6.13 -4.08 -5.71
C THR A 149 -5.90 -2.75 -6.42
N LEU A 150 -6.99 -2.03 -6.75
CA LEU A 150 -6.93 -0.72 -7.36
C LEU A 150 -6.31 0.32 -6.41
N ALA A 151 -6.66 0.29 -5.12
CA ALA A 151 -6.04 1.14 -4.11
C ALA A 151 -4.54 0.86 -3.95
N PHE A 152 -4.14 -0.42 -4.01
CA PHE A 152 -2.72 -0.80 -4.04
C PHE A 152 -2.02 -0.18 -5.25
N LEU A 153 -2.48 -0.45 -6.48
CA LEU A 153 -1.86 0.07 -7.70
C LEU A 153 -1.82 1.61 -7.73
N GLY A 154 -2.92 2.26 -7.34
CA GLY A 154 -3.00 3.71 -7.21
C GLY A 154 -2.02 4.28 -6.19
N GLY A 155 -1.79 3.58 -5.08
CA GLY A 155 -0.80 3.95 -4.06
C GLY A 155 0.63 3.93 -4.59
N GLY A 156 1.01 2.86 -5.27
CA GLY A 156 2.35 2.76 -5.89
C GLY A 156 2.57 3.82 -6.95
N TYR A 157 1.57 4.05 -7.82
CA TYR A 157 1.62 5.10 -8.81
C TYR A 157 1.70 6.51 -8.18
N SER A 158 0.93 6.74 -7.11
CA SER A 158 0.96 8.00 -6.37
C SER A 158 2.32 8.27 -5.73
N VAL A 159 3.00 7.24 -5.19
CA VAL A 159 4.38 7.39 -4.66
C VAL A 159 5.34 7.80 -5.76
N VAL A 160 5.32 7.14 -6.93
CA VAL A 160 6.17 7.50 -8.07
C VAL A 160 5.91 8.93 -8.52
N LEU A 161 4.64 9.33 -8.63
CA LEU A 161 4.29 10.72 -8.93
C LEU A 161 4.73 11.68 -7.83
N GLY A 162 4.67 11.31 -6.55
CA GLY A 162 5.08 12.17 -5.44
C GLY A 162 6.58 12.44 -5.44
N VAL A 163 7.37 11.44 -5.84
CA VAL A 163 8.82 11.56 -6.04
C VAL A 163 9.14 12.51 -7.20
N TYR A 164 8.42 12.45 -8.32
CA TYR A 164 8.74 13.25 -9.51
C TYR A 164 8.04 14.61 -9.64
N SER A 165 6.78 14.71 -9.23
CA SER A 165 5.95 15.91 -9.42
C SER A 165 5.92 16.83 -8.20
N GLY A 166 6.41 16.35 -7.05
CA GLY A 166 6.52 17.16 -5.84
C GLY A 166 7.84 17.91 -5.81
N GLY A 167 7.80 19.22 -5.52
CA GLY A 167 9.02 20.02 -5.34
C GLY A 167 9.95 19.47 -4.25
N TRP A 168 9.41 18.72 -3.27
CA TRP A 168 10.21 18.03 -2.26
C TRP A 168 11.07 16.90 -2.86
N GLY A 169 10.52 16.06 -3.74
CA GLY A 169 11.24 14.93 -4.31
C GLY A 169 12.43 15.40 -5.14
N THR A 170 12.23 16.40 -6.01
CA THR A 170 13.30 17.02 -6.78
C THR A 170 14.35 17.66 -5.88
N ALA A 171 13.94 18.42 -4.85
CA ALA A 171 14.87 19.12 -3.97
C ALA A 171 15.69 18.20 -3.06
N GLN A 172 15.13 17.06 -2.61
CA GLN A 172 15.76 16.22 -1.60
C GLN A 172 16.46 14.98 -2.15
N LEU A 173 16.01 14.47 -3.30
CA LEU A 173 16.55 13.26 -3.91
C LEU A 173 17.48 13.60 -5.09
N GLY A 174 17.13 14.60 -5.90
CA GLY A 174 17.79 14.82 -7.19
C GLY A 174 17.53 13.68 -8.19
N ASP A 175 17.89 13.89 -9.45
CA ASP A 175 17.44 13.07 -10.58
C ASP A 175 17.81 11.58 -10.44
N ASP A 176 19.03 11.28 -10.01
CA ASP A 176 19.52 9.90 -9.88
C ASP A 176 18.75 9.10 -8.81
N LEU A 177 18.57 9.69 -7.61
CA LEU A 177 17.83 9.01 -6.54
C LEU A 177 16.33 8.97 -6.83
N GLN A 178 15.75 9.98 -7.51
CA GLN A 178 14.36 9.94 -7.96
C GLN A 178 14.12 8.72 -8.85
N PHE A 179 15.00 8.51 -9.85
CA PHE A 179 14.91 7.37 -10.75
C PHE A 179 15.07 6.04 -10.03
N LYS A 180 16.06 5.91 -9.13
CA LYS A 180 16.27 4.68 -8.36
C LYS A 180 15.07 4.35 -7.47
N VAL A 181 14.55 5.34 -6.75
CA VAL A 181 13.36 5.18 -5.89
C VAL A 181 12.15 4.78 -6.75
N ALA A 182 11.86 5.52 -7.81
CA ALA A 182 10.70 5.25 -8.66
C ALA A 182 10.76 3.88 -9.35
N SER A 183 11.90 3.52 -9.94
CA SER A 183 12.11 2.23 -10.58
C SER A 183 12.01 1.07 -9.59
N SER A 184 12.55 1.23 -8.38
CA SER A 184 12.44 0.22 -7.32
C SER A 184 10.99 0.01 -6.90
N VAL A 185 10.25 1.09 -6.66
CA VAL A 185 8.82 1.04 -6.30
C VAL A 185 8.00 0.41 -7.43
N ALA A 186 8.19 0.85 -8.68
CA ALA A 186 7.49 0.29 -9.83
C ALA A 186 7.75 -1.22 -9.99
N THR A 187 9.00 -1.64 -9.84
CA THR A 187 9.39 -3.06 -9.91
C THR A 187 8.75 -3.87 -8.79
N ALA A 188 8.81 -3.40 -7.54
CA ALA A 188 8.18 -4.09 -6.41
C ALA A 188 6.66 -4.27 -6.61
N TYR A 189 5.99 -3.20 -7.04
CA TYR A 189 4.55 -3.21 -7.27
C TYR A 189 4.16 -4.12 -8.42
N ALA A 190 4.93 -4.12 -9.51
CA ALA A 190 4.72 -5.03 -10.65
C ALA A 190 4.90 -6.50 -10.23
N LEU A 191 5.94 -6.83 -9.46
CA LEU A 191 6.18 -8.19 -8.98
C LEU A 191 5.06 -8.67 -8.04
N LEU A 192 4.63 -7.83 -7.09
CA LEU A 192 3.56 -8.20 -6.16
C LEU A 192 2.20 -8.30 -6.87
N PHE A 193 1.94 -7.44 -7.86
CA PHE A 193 0.77 -7.55 -8.72
C PHE A 193 0.80 -8.82 -9.58
N LEU A 194 1.95 -9.18 -10.14
CA LEU A 194 2.14 -10.43 -10.87
C LEU A 194 1.83 -11.64 -9.97
N LYS A 195 2.32 -11.63 -8.72
CA LYS A 195 1.97 -12.67 -7.74
C LYS A 195 0.47 -12.71 -7.47
N LEU A 196 -0.19 -11.55 -7.34
CA LEU A 196 -1.64 -11.46 -7.11
C LEU A 196 -2.43 -12.13 -8.24
N VAL A 197 -2.10 -11.85 -9.49
CA VAL A 197 -2.83 -12.38 -10.66
C VAL A 197 -2.55 -13.88 -10.84
N THR A 198 -1.29 -14.31 -10.70
CA THR A 198 -0.90 -15.73 -10.86
C THR A 198 -1.46 -16.61 -9.75
N THR A 199 -1.45 -16.16 -8.49
CA THR A 199 -2.03 -16.91 -7.37
C THR A 199 -3.55 -17.04 -7.51
N SER A 200 -4.21 -16.06 -8.14
CA SER A 200 -5.65 -16.12 -8.40
C SER A 200 -5.99 -17.10 -9.53
N ALA A 201 -5.17 -17.18 -10.57
CA ALA A 201 -5.34 -18.14 -11.66
C ALA A 201 -5.22 -19.60 -11.19
N VAL A 202 -4.21 -19.92 -10.38
CA VAL A 202 -3.99 -21.28 -9.84
C VAL A 202 -5.16 -21.73 -8.96
N ALA A 203 -5.72 -20.84 -8.13
CA ALA A 203 -6.87 -21.14 -7.29
C ALA A 203 -8.13 -21.49 -8.13
N THR A 204 -8.32 -20.82 -9.26
CA THR A 204 -9.42 -21.10 -10.20
C THR A 204 -9.27 -22.46 -10.87
N THR A 205 -8.07 -22.79 -11.37
CA THR A 205 -7.80 -24.08 -12.03
C THR A 205 -7.98 -25.27 -11.07
N ALA A 206 -7.56 -25.13 -9.81
CA ALA A 206 -7.71 -26.17 -8.80
C ALA A 206 -9.18 -26.41 -8.41
N ALA A 207 -10.03 -25.38 -8.45
CA ALA A 207 -11.46 -25.52 -8.18
C ALA A 207 -12.18 -26.29 -9.30
N VAL A 208 -11.87 -25.98 -10.57
CA VAL A 208 -12.46 -26.66 -11.74
C VAL A 208 -12.16 -28.16 -11.77
N LYS A 209 -10.96 -28.56 -11.32
CA LYS A 209 -10.57 -29.98 -11.23
C LYS A 209 -11.29 -30.78 -10.13
N LYS A 210 -11.87 -30.13 -9.11
CA LYS A 210 -12.61 -30.81 -8.03
C LYS A 210 -14.10 -30.98 -8.31
N THR A 211 -14.60 -30.32 -9.35
CA THR A 211 -16.01 -30.36 -9.79
C THR A 211 -16.21 -31.22 -11.04
N LYS A 212 -15.17 -31.92 -11.51
CA LYS A 212 -15.23 -33.00 -12.49
C LYS A 212 -14.90 -34.31 -11.78
#